data_AF-A0A495AMS5-F1
#
_entry.id   AF-A0A495AMS5-F1
#
_cell.length_a   1.000
_cell.length_b   1.000
_cell.length_c   1.000
_cell.angle_alpha   90.00
_cell.angle_beta   90.00
_cell.angle_gamma   90.00
#
_symmetry.space_group_name_H-M   'P 1'
#
loop_
_entity.id
_entity.type
_entity.pdbx_description
1 polymer ?
#
loop_
_entity_poly.entity_id
_entity_poly.type
_entity_poly.pdbx_seq_one_letter_code
_entity_poly.pdbx_strand_id
1 'polypeptide(L)'
;MEKKIPGTRWWRVVAPILIACIISFMDRVNISFALPGGMEADLAITSQMAGLTSGIFFIGYLFLQIPGGRVAVNGSGKKFIAWSLVAWAVVSIATGFVTNHYQVLALRFVLGVAEGGMLPVVLTMISNWFPEREIGRANAFVMMFAPIGGMVTAPISGAIIQGLDWRWLFIIEGLLSIVVLAIWWLLISDRPQQARWLPAAEREYLLAELESDRQARSLKQPVSNAPLRDVFRNSGLMKLVALNFFYQTGDYGYTLWL
;
A
#
# COMPACT_ATOMS: atom_id res chain seq x y z
N MET A 1 -11.91 11.09 -36.22
CA MET A 1 -12.45 11.68 -34.97
C MET A 1 -11.94 10.85 -33.81
N GLU A 2 -10.91 11.32 -33.10
CA GLU A 2 -10.48 10.71 -31.84
C GLU A 2 -11.65 10.77 -30.86
N LYS A 3 -12.33 9.63 -30.63
CA LYS A 3 -13.36 9.54 -29.60
C LYS A 3 -12.69 9.89 -28.28
N LYS A 4 -13.06 11.03 -27.70
CA LYS A 4 -12.57 11.52 -26.41
C LYS A 4 -12.90 10.45 -25.36
N ILE A 5 -11.90 9.67 -24.97
CA ILE A 5 -12.06 8.60 -24.00
C ILE A 5 -12.45 9.27 -22.67
N PRO A 6 -13.59 8.92 -22.05
CA PRO A 6 -14.02 9.58 -20.83
C PRO A 6 -12.98 9.38 -19.70
N GLY A 7 -12.66 10.46 -19.00
CA GLY A 7 -11.67 10.46 -17.92
C GLY A 7 -12.19 9.93 -16.58
N THR A 8 -13.45 9.47 -16.51
CA THR A 8 -14.13 9.15 -15.25
C THR A 8 -13.45 8.01 -14.49
N ARG A 9 -12.78 7.08 -15.21
CA ARG A 9 -12.00 5.99 -14.60
C ARG A 9 -10.80 6.48 -13.77
N TRP A 10 -10.18 7.60 -14.15
CA TRP A 10 -9.04 8.16 -13.44
C TRP A 10 -9.45 8.53 -12.02
N TRP A 11 -10.53 9.29 -11.86
CA TRP A 11 -11.02 9.65 -10.54
C TRP A 11 -11.62 8.46 -9.77
N ARG A 12 -12.39 7.58 -10.41
CA ARG A 12 -13.10 6.50 -9.70
C ARG A 12 -12.25 5.30 -9.32
N VAL A 13 -11.13 5.07 -9.99
CA VAL A 13 -10.22 3.94 -9.70
C VAL A 13 -8.98 4.43 -8.97
N VAL A 14 -8.32 5.48 -9.47
CA VAL A 14 -7.05 5.94 -8.90
C VAL A 14 -7.28 6.60 -7.54
N ALA A 15 -8.33 7.39 -7.34
CA ALA A 15 -8.50 8.10 -6.07
C ALA A 15 -8.79 7.17 -4.88
N PRO A 16 -9.69 6.17 -4.96
CA PRO A 16 -9.87 5.22 -3.85
C PRO A 16 -8.60 4.41 -3.56
N ILE A 17 -7.84 4.04 -4.59
CA ILE A 17 -6.54 3.37 -4.45
C ILE A 17 -5.53 4.28 -3.75
N LEU A 18 -5.42 5.52 -4.20
CA LEU A 18 -4.52 6.51 -3.63
C LEU A 18 -4.86 6.78 -2.15
N ILE A 19 -6.14 6.92 -1.81
CA ILE A 19 -6.60 7.08 -0.43
C ILE A 19 -6.21 5.87 0.42
N ALA A 20 -6.47 4.65 -0.06
CA ALA A 20 -6.06 3.44 0.66
C ALA A 20 -4.54 3.37 0.86
N CYS A 21 -3.75 3.73 -0.16
CA CYS A 21 -2.29 3.80 -0.07
C CYS A 21 -1.80 4.87 0.91
N ILE A 22 -2.47 6.02 0.98
CA ILE A 22 -2.15 7.07 1.95
C ILE A 22 -2.37 6.56 3.37
N ILE A 23 -3.52 5.93 3.65
CA ILE A 23 -3.81 5.36 4.97
C ILE A 23 -2.80 4.27 5.34
N SER A 24 -2.49 3.38 4.41
CA SER A 24 -1.44 2.36 4.61
C SER A 24 -0.09 2.99 4.95
N PHE A 25 0.26 4.10 4.30
CA PHE A 25 1.50 4.81 4.61
C PHE A 25 1.43 5.54 5.96
N MET A 26 0.27 6.10 6.34
CA MET A 26 0.04 6.67 7.66
C MET A 26 0.29 5.63 8.77
N ASP A 27 -0.33 4.46 8.65
CA ASP A 27 -0.16 3.34 9.60
C ASP A 27 1.31 2.90 9.75
N ARG A 28 2.11 3.08 8.68
CA ARG A 28 3.54 2.77 8.67
C ARG A 28 4.37 3.82 9.41
N VAL A 29 4.11 5.10 9.18
CA VAL A 29 4.95 6.20 9.70
C VAL A 29 4.49 6.73 11.05
N ASN A 30 3.25 6.47 11.48
CA ASN A 30 2.72 6.94 12.76
C ASN A 30 3.62 6.66 14.00
N ILE A 31 4.43 5.59 13.97
CA ILE A 31 5.33 5.23 15.07
C ILE A 31 6.41 6.27 15.32
N SER A 32 6.90 6.93 14.25
CA SER A 32 7.95 7.93 14.38
C SER A 32 7.46 9.17 15.10
N PHE A 33 6.15 9.43 15.07
CA PHE A 33 5.52 10.50 15.85
C PHE A 33 5.14 10.02 17.26
N ALA A 34 4.62 8.80 17.40
CA ALA A 34 4.18 8.26 18.68
C ALA A 34 5.34 8.06 19.68
N LEU A 35 6.49 7.54 19.23
CA LEU A 35 7.69 7.31 20.05
C LEU A 35 8.13 8.57 20.83
N PRO A 36 8.51 9.68 20.15
CA PRO A 36 8.85 10.93 20.83
C PRO A 36 7.64 11.63 21.44
N GLY A 37 6.42 11.29 21.00
CA GLY A 37 5.14 11.82 21.49
C GLY A 37 4.68 11.29 22.85
N GLY A 38 5.55 10.61 23.61
CA GLY A 38 5.27 10.13 24.97
C GLY A 38 5.23 8.61 25.13
N MET A 39 5.21 7.86 24.03
CA MET A 39 5.18 6.39 24.07
C MET A 39 6.46 5.79 24.66
N GLU A 40 7.62 6.41 24.43
CA GLU A 40 8.88 5.95 25.02
C GLU A 40 8.90 6.03 26.54
N ALA A 41 8.44 7.16 27.09
CA ALA A 41 8.38 7.40 28.53
C ALA A 41 7.36 6.48 29.21
N ASP A 42 6.21 6.26 28.56
CA ASP A 42 5.10 5.51 29.13
C ASP A 42 5.32 3.98 29.10
N LEU A 43 6.02 3.46 28.08
CA LEU A 43 6.31 2.03 27.93
C LEU A 43 7.75 1.63 28.30
N ALA A 44 8.53 2.58 28.81
CA ALA A 44 9.95 2.44 29.12
C ALA A 44 10.76 1.86 27.94
N ILE A 45 10.50 2.36 26.72
CA ILE A 45 11.17 1.90 25.50
C ILE A 45 12.57 2.53 25.44
N THR A 46 13.60 1.70 25.33
CA THR A 46 14.97 2.16 25.08
C THR A 46 15.17 2.55 23.63
N SER A 47 16.17 3.37 23.31
CA SER A 47 16.45 3.76 21.92
C SER A 47 16.75 2.57 20.99
N GLN A 48 17.35 1.49 21.51
CA GLN A 48 17.52 0.26 20.73
C GLN A 48 16.18 -0.40 20.40
N MET A 49 15.27 -0.40 21.36
CA MET A 49 13.94 -0.98 21.23
C MET A 49 13.03 -0.14 20.32
N ALA A 50 13.18 1.19 20.34
CA ALA A 50 12.53 2.09 19.39
C ALA A 50 12.91 1.74 17.95
N GLY A 51 14.22 1.55 17.68
CA GLY A 51 14.70 1.10 16.37
C GLY A 51 14.15 -0.26 15.95
N LEU A 52 14.10 -1.22 16.88
CA LEU A 52 13.48 -2.52 16.62
C LEU A 52 11.98 -2.42 16.33
N THR A 53 11.27 -1.52 17.03
CA THR A 53 9.83 -1.30 16.87
C THR A 53 9.50 -0.75 15.49
N SER A 54 10.31 0.18 14.98
CA SER A 54 10.17 0.68 13.61
C SER A 54 10.59 -0.37 12.56
N GLY A 55 11.63 -1.16 12.84
CA GLY A 55 12.19 -2.13 11.89
C GLY A 55 11.40 -3.44 11.73
N ILE A 56 10.78 -3.96 12.80
CA ILE A 56 10.12 -5.29 12.81
C ILE A 56 8.96 -5.38 11.81
N PHE A 57 8.31 -4.25 11.52
CA PHE A 57 7.29 -4.12 10.49
C PHE A 57 7.76 -4.66 9.14
N PHE A 58 8.98 -4.32 8.72
CA PHE A 58 9.53 -4.74 7.43
C PHE A 58 9.78 -6.25 7.36
N ILE A 59 10.09 -6.89 8.48
CA ILE A 59 10.23 -8.35 8.54
C ILE A 59 8.88 -9.02 8.27
N GLY A 60 7.80 -8.53 8.89
CA GLY A 60 6.44 -9.00 8.62
C GLY A 60 6.04 -8.80 7.16
N TYR A 61 6.38 -7.64 6.59
CA TYR A 61 6.07 -7.27 5.21
C TYR A 61 6.58 -8.28 4.17
N LEU A 62 7.73 -8.92 4.42
CA LEU A 62 8.30 -9.92 3.51
C LEU A 62 7.40 -11.15 3.29
N PHE A 63 6.62 -11.55 4.31
CA PHE A 63 5.84 -12.78 4.27
C PHE A 63 4.70 -12.75 3.25
N LEU A 64 3.95 -11.63 3.17
CA LEU A 64 2.86 -11.49 2.21
C LEU A 64 3.26 -10.84 0.88
N GLN A 65 4.51 -10.43 0.71
CA GLN A 65 4.95 -9.83 -0.55
C GLN A 65 4.90 -10.84 -1.71
N ILE A 66 5.41 -12.06 -1.51
CA ILE A 66 5.40 -13.12 -2.53
C ILE A 66 3.99 -13.73 -2.72
N PRO A 67 3.27 -14.15 -1.66
CA PRO A 67 1.90 -14.65 -1.78
C PRO A 67 0.93 -13.59 -2.30
N GLY A 68 1.06 -12.34 -1.87
CA GLY A 68 0.27 -11.20 -2.31
C GLY A 68 0.40 -10.96 -3.81
N GLY A 69 1.60 -11.15 -4.37
CA GLY A 69 1.81 -11.15 -5.83
C GLY A 69 1.00 -12.23 -6.56
N ARG A 70 0.91 -13.45 -5.99
CA ARG A 70 0.08 -14.52 -6.58
C ARG A 70 -1.42 -14.21 -6.49
N VAL A 71 -1.86 -13.66 -5.36
CA VAL A 71 -3.26 -13.23 -5.17
C VAL A 71 -3.60 -12.05 -6.10
N ALA A 72 -2.64 -11.16 -6.36
CA ALA A 72 -2.83 -10.05 -7.28
C ALA A 72 -3.17 -10.53 -8.70
N VAL A 73 -2.50 -11.58 -9.18
CA VAL A 73 -2.70 -12.12 -10.54
C VAL A 73 -3.98 -12.96 -10.64
N ASN A 74 -4.23 -13.85 -9.67
CA ASN A 74 -5.28 -14.87 -9.79
C ASN A 74 -6.54 -14.58 -8.97
N GLY A 75 -6.49 -13.61 -8.06
CA GLY A 75 -7.53 -13.31 -7.10
C GLY A 75 -8.32 -12.02 -7.39
N SER A 76 -8.97 -11.51 -6.34
CA SER A 76 -9.70 -10.25 -6.33
C SER A 76 -8.92 -9.23 -5.51
N GLY A 77 -8.41 -8.19 -6.17
CA GLY A 77 -7.66 -7.13 -5.49
C GLY A 77 -8.53 -6.31 -4.55
N LYS A 78 -9.80 -6.09 -4.91
CA LYS A 78 -10.83 -5.47 -4.08
C LYS A 78 -10.96 -6.16 -2.73
N LYS A 79 -11.12 -7.49 -2.73
CA LYS A 79 -11.28 -8.27 -1.49
C LYS A 79 -10.00 -8.28 -0.68
N PHE A 80 -8.83 -8.40 -1.34
CA PHE A 80 -7.55 -8.38 -0.65
C PHE A 80 -7.34 -7.07 0.12
N ILE A 81 -7.46 -5.92 -0.56
CA ILE A 81 -7.30 -4.60 0.08
C ILE A 81 -8.38 -4.37 1.14
N ALA A 82 -9.61 -4.83 0.93
CA ALA A 82 -10.66 -4.73 1.96
C ALA A 82 -10.30 -5.51 3.24
N TRP A 83 -9.81 -6.75 3.11
CA TRP A 83 -9.35 -7.53 4.27
C TRP A 83 -8.10 -6.93 4.93
N SER A 84 -7.18 -6.37 4.13
CA SER A 84 -6.04 -5.63 4.65
C SER A 84 -6.49 -4.40 5.44
N LEU A 85 -7.43 -3.59 4.94
CA LEU A 85 -7.98 -2.43 5.66
C LEU A 85 -8.65 -2.83 6.98
N VAL A 86 -9.37 -3.96 7.03
CA VAL A 86 -9.90 -4.50 8.29
C VAL A 86 -8.77 -4.87 9.25
N ALA A 87 -7.75 -5.57 8.76
CA ALA A 87 -6.61 -5.97 9.58
C ALA A 87 -5.85 -4.75 10.13
N TRP A 88 -5.60 -3.73 9.30
CA TRP A 88 -4.97 -2.48 9.71
C TRP A 88 -5.80 -1.75 10.76
N ALA A 89 -7.11 -1.61 10.55
CA ALA A 89 -7.99 -1.00 11.54
C ALA A 89 -7.94 -1.71 12.90
N VAL A 90 -8.03 -3.04 12.91
CA VAL A 90 -8.00 -3.84 14.16
C VAL A 90 -6.65 -3.71 14.85
N VAL A 91 -5.55 -3.82 14.11
CA VAL A 91 -4.20 -3.77 14.68
C VAL A 91 -3.85 -2.36 15.16
N SER A 92 -4.22 -1.31 14.43
CA SER A 92 -4.01 0.08 14.85
C SER A 92 -4.83 0.39 16.09
N ILE A 93 -6.14 0.07 16.13
CA ILE A 93 -6.94 0.27 17.36
C ILE A 93 -6.35 -0.51 18.54
N ALA A 94 -5.95 -1.78 18.34
CA ALA A 94 -5.32 -2.57 19.39
C ALA A 94 -4.00 -1.96 19.90
N THR A 95 -3.24 -1.30 19.02
CA THR A 95 -1.99 -0.62 19.39
C THR A 95 -2.24 0.54 20.34
N GLY A 96 -3.38 1.22 20.27
CA GLY A 96 -3.75 2.27 21.23
C GLY A 96 -4.01 1.76 22.67
N PHE A 97 -4.23 0.46 22.85
CA PHE A 97 -4.51 -0.15 24.17
C PHE A 97 -3.31 -0.91 24.77
N VAL A 98 -2.14 -0.83 24.13
CA VAL A 98 -0.95 -1.53 24.63
C VAL A 98 -0.44 -0.94 25.93
N THR A 99 0.09 -1.83 26.77
CA THR A 99 0.68 -1.50 28.07
C THR A 99 2.13 -1.94 28.19
N ASN A 100 2.66 -2.62 27.17
CA ASN A 100 4.03 -3.13 27.17
C ASN A 100 4.64 -3.04 25.76
N HIS A 101 5.94 -2.71 25.68
CA HIS A 101 6.72 -2.65 24.46
C HIS A 101 6.73 -3.94 23.63
N TYR A 102 6.64 -5.13 24.27
CA TYR A 102 6.55 -6.39 23.51
C TYR A 102 5.23 -6.53 22.73
N GLN A 103 4.13 -5.98 23.26
CA GLN A 103 2.84 -5.97 22.55
C GLN A 103 2.92 -5.08 21.30
N VAL A 104 3.61 -3.95 21.42
CA VAL A 104 3.87 -3.05 20.29
C VAL A 104 4.65 -3.78 19.20
N LEU A 105 5.72 -4.50 19.54
CA LEU A 105 6.48 -5.30 18.56
C LEU A 105 5.61 -6.32 17.85
N ALA A 106 4.81 -7.07 18.60
CA ALA A 106 3.94 -8.10 18.04
C ALA A 106 2.90 -7.50 17.09
N LEU A 107 2.23 -6.42 17.50
CA LEU A 107 1.25 -5.74 16.66
C LEU A 107 1.90 -5.12 15.42
N ARG A 108 3.10 -4.56 15.54
CA ARG A 108 3.87 -4.03 14.40
C ARG A 108 4.25 -5.09 13.39
N PHE A 109 4.69 -6.26 13.88
CA PHE A 109 4.96 -7.39 13.02
C PHE A 109 3.69 -7.83 12.27
N VAL A 110 2.56 -7.97 12.97
CA VAL A 110 1.27 -8.36 12.36
C VAL A 110 0.79 -7.33 11.35
N LEU A 111 0.95 -6.03 11.64
CA LEU A 111 0.65 -4.94 10.70
C LEU A 111 1.46 -5.09 9.41
N GLY A 112 2.78 -5.32 9.55
CA GLY A 112 3.68 -5.58 8.44
C GLY A 112 3.22 -6.77 7.59
N VAL A 113 2.88 -7.89 8.23
CA VAL A 113 2.32 -9.06 7.54
C VAL A 113 1.08 -8.68 6.75
N ALA A 114 0.12 -7.96 7.35
CA ALA A 114 -1.13 -7.57 6.68
C ALA A 114 -0.93 -6.61 5.48
N GLU A 115 0.12 -5.78 5.51
CA GLU A 115 0.41 -4.77 4.49
C GLU A 115 1.27 -5.31 3.31
N GLY A 116 2.03 -6.38 3.52
CA GLY A 116 3.04 -6.89 2.58
C GLY A 116 2.58 -7.09 1.13
N GLY A 117 1.32 -7.46 0.92
CA GLY A 117 0.75 -7.72 -0.41
C GLY A 117 0.09 -6.52 -1.08
N MET A 118 0.05 -5.35 -0.45
CA MET A 118 -0.74 -4.21 -0.97
C MET A 118 -0.23 -3.72 -2.32
N LEU A 119 1.06 -3.38 -2.43
CA LEU A 119 1.64 -2.82 -3.66
C LEU A 119 1.45 -3.72 -4.90
N PRO A 120 1.77 -5.03 -4.88
CA PRO A 120 1.56 -5.87 -6.07
C PRO A 120 0.08 -5.97 -6.45
N VAL A 121 -0.83 -5.98 -5.47
CA VAL A 121 -2.27 -5.97 -5.72
C VAL A 121 -2.72 -4.67 -6.36
N VAL A 122 -2.29 -3.53 -5.83
CA VAL A 122 -2.60 -2.19 -6.37
C VAL A 122 -2.11 -2.06 -7.82
N LEU A 123 -0.85 -2.42 -8.09
CA LEU A 123 -0.28 -2.35 -9.44
C LEU A 123 -1.06 -3.25 -10.43
N THR A 124 -1.48 -4.43 -9.98
CA THR A 124 -2.29 -5.33 -10.81
C THR A 124 -3.70 -4.77 -11.04
N MET A 125 -4.31 -4.16 -10.03
CA MET A 125 -5.60 -3.48 -10.18
C MET A 125 -5.52 -2.35 -11.21
N ILE A 126 -4.46 -1.52 -11.16
CA ILE A 126 -4.24 -0.49 -12.18
C ILE A 126 -4.08 -1.11 -13.58
N SER A 127 -3.31 -2.20 -13.69
CA SER A 127 -3.13 -2.91 -14.98
C SER A 127 -4.42 -3.51 -15.55
N ASN A 128 -5.43 -3.78 -14.71
CA ASN A 128 -6.73 -4.28 -15.15
C ASN A 128 -7.65 -3.17 -15.68
N TRP A 129 -7.31 -1.90 -15.45
CA TRP A 129 -8.15 -0.74 -15.77
C TRP A 129 -7.54 0.21 -16.80
N PHE A 130 -6.20 0.22 -16.94
CA PHE A 130 -5.48 1.16 -17.78
C PHE A 130 -4.66 0.43 -18.86
N PRO A 131 -4.80 0.83 -20.14
CA PRO A 131 -3.94 0.36 -21.23
C PRO A 131 -2.46 0.70 -21.03
N GLU A 132 -1.56 0.02 -21.73
CA GLU A 132 -0.10 0.20 -21.64
C GLU A 132 0.34 1.65 -21.83
N ARG A 133 -0.34 2.39 -22.72
CA ARG A 133 -0.03 3.80 -23.01
C ARG A 133 -0.30 4.71 -21.81
N GLU A 134 -1.17 4.30 -20.89
CA GLU A 134 -1.62 5.10 -19.74
C GLU A 134 -1.13 4.55 -18.40
N ILE A 135 -0.77 3.26 -18.33
CA ILE A 135 -0.43 2.57 -17.08
C ILE A 135 0.70 3.25 -16.30
N GLY A 136 1.73 3.77 -16.99
CA GLY A 136 2.84 4.48 -16.36
C GLY A 136 2.39 5.76 -15.66
N ARG A 137 1.46 6.51 -16.27
CA ARG A 137 0.88 7.72 -15.67
C ARG A 137 -0.03 7.37 -14.50
N ALA A 138 -0.85 6.33 -14.62
CA ALA A 138 -1.72 5.87 -13.53
C ALA A 138 -0.90 5.43 -12.31
N ASN A 139 0.17 4.66 -12.52
CA ASN A 139 1.10 4.27 -11.46
C ASN A 139 1.79 5.49 -10.84
N ALA A 140 2.22 6.48 -11.64
CA ALA A 140 2.82 7.70 -11.10
C ALA A 140 1.88 8.45 -10.15
N PHE A 141 0.60 8.59 -10.50
CA PHE A 141 -0.40 9.20 -9.60
C PHE A 141 -0.61 8.38 -8.32
N VAL A 142 -0.67 7.05 -8.42
CA VAL A 142 -0.77 6.20 -7.23
C VAL A 142 0.44 6.39 -6.33
N MET A 143 1.67 6.39 -6.90
CA MET A 143 2.92 6.55 -6.15
C MET A 143 3.06 7.90 -5.43
N MET A 144 2.24 8.89 -5.77
CA MET A 144 2.12 10.13 -4.98
C MET A 144 1.60 9.87 -3.55
N PHE A 145 1.13 8.66 -3.22
CA PHE A 145 0.71 8.30 -1.87
C PHE A 145 1.79 8.57 -0.82
N ALA A 146 3.07 8.34 -1.14
CA ALA A 146 4.15 8.51 -0.17
C ALA A 146 4.37 9.99 0.21
N PRO A 147 4.61 10.92 -0.74
CA PRO A 147 4.77 12.34 -0.40
C PRO A 147 3.48 12.95 0.16
N ILE A 148 2.31 12.61 -0.39
CA ILE A 148 1.03 13.12 0.14
C ILE A 148 0.77 12.58 1.54
N GLY A 149 1.00 11.28 1.74
CA GLY A 149 0.87 10.62 3.03
C GLY A 149 1.78 11.26 4.07
N GLY A 150 3.06 11.44 3.78
CA GLY A 150 4.00 12.13 4.69
C GLY A 150 3.54 13.54 5.06
N MET A 151 3.15 14.35 4.07
CA MET A 151 2.66 15.72 4.27
C MET A 151 1.40 15.78 5.14
N VAL A 152 0.50 14.81 5.03
CA VAL A 152 -0.76 14.76 5.76
C VAL A 152 -0.59 14.13 7.15
N THR A 153 0.26 13.10 7.27
CA THR A 153 0.45 12.36 8.53
C THR A 153 1.06 13.27 9.59
N ALA A 154 2.17 13.95 9.29
CA ALA A 154 2.89 14.76 10.28
C ALA A 154 2.02 15.79 11.04
N PRO A 155 1.24 16.67 10.38
CA PRO A 155 0.39 17.63 11.10
C PRO A 155 -0.77 16.97 11.83
N ILE A 156 -1.37 15.90 11.27
CA ILE A 156 -2.47 15.18 11.92
C ILE A 156 -1.96 14.48 13.19
N SER A 157 -0.86 13.74 13.09
CA SER A 157 -0.26 13.04 14.22
C SER A 157 0.19 14.01 15.30
N GLY A 158 0.83 15.12 14.92
CA GLY A 158 1.23 16.17 15.86
C GLY A 158 0.05 16.82 16.59
N ALA A 159 -1.03 17.15 15.88
CA ALA A 159 -2.22 17.74 16.48
C ALA A 159 -2.93 16.78 17.45
N ILE A 160 -3.01 15.49 17.11
CA ILE A 160 -3.60 14.47 17.97
C ILE A 160 -2.76 14.27 19.23
N ILE A 161 -1.44 14.15 19.11
CA ILE A 161 -0.54 13.96 20.26
C ILE A 161 -0.59 15.17 21.19
N GLN A 162 -0.63 16.40 20.67
CA GLN A 162 -0.69 17.61 21.48
C GLN A 162 -2.03 17.79 22.21
N GLY A 163 -3.14 17.44 21.56
CA GLY A 163 -4.48 17.63 22.14
C GLY A 163 -4.95 16.46 23.01
N LEU A 164 -4.43 15.26 22.76
CA LEU A 164 -4.83 14.02 23.41
C LEU A 164 -3.60 13.25 23.91
N ASP A 165 -3.27 12.13 23.27
CA ASP A 165 -2.16 11.23 23.61
C ASP A 165 -1.78 10.39 22.38
N TRP A 166 -0.60 9.78 22.39
CA TRP A 166 -0.14 8.84 21.36
C TRP A 166 -1.07 7.63 21.21
N ARG A 167 -1.79 7.22 22.26
CA ARG A 167 -2.80 6.16 22.16
C ARG A 167 -3.93 6.51 21.22
N TRP A 168 -4.40 7.76 21.29
CA TRP A 168 -5.49 8.25 20.45
C TRP A 168 -5.07 8.38 19.00
N LEU A 169 -3.78 8.58 18.72
CA LEU A 169 -3.25 8.53 17.35
C LEU A 169 -3.63 7.22 16.67
N PHE A 170 -3.28 6.10 17.31
CA PHE A 170 -3.55 4.76 16.79
C PHE A 170 -5.04 4.42 16.70
N ILE A 171 -5.83 4.85 17.68
CA ILE A 171 -7.28 4.62 17.68
C ILE A 171 -7.96 5.40 16.55
N ILE A 172 -7.64 6.70 16.41
CA ILE A 172 -8.23 7.57 15.38
C ILE A 172 -7.83 7.10 13.97
N GLU A 173 -6.57 6.75 13.76
CA GLU A 173 -6.11 6.21 12.48
C GLU A 173 -6.77 4.86 12.15
N GLY A 174 -6.90 3.96 13.12
CA GLY A 174 -7.61 2.72 12.91
C GLY A 174 -9.10 2.91 12.59
N LEU A 175 -9.77 3.89 13.22
CA LEU A 175 -11.14 4.28 12.87
C LEU A 175 -11.22 4.88 11.46
N LEU A 176 -10.24 5.68 11.07
CA LEU A 176 -10.14 6.25 9.71
C LEU A 176 -10.02 5.12 8.66
N SER A 177 -9.26 4.06 8.96
CA SER A 177 -9.17 2.86 8.10
C SER A 177 -10.52 2.17 7.90
N ILE A 178 -11.41 2.16 8.91
CA ILE A 178 -12.78 1.63 8.79
C ILE A 178 -13.64 2.51 7.86
N VAL A 179 -13.51 3.82 7.97
CA VAL A 179 -14.22 4.76 7.06
C VAL A 179 -13.75 4.55 5.63
N VAL A 180 -12.44 4.42 5.42
CA VAL A 180 -11.85 4.15 4.09
C VAL A 180 -12.29 2.79 3.57
N LEU A 181 -12.40 1.76 4.42
CA LEU A 181 -12.96 0.46 4.05
C LEU A 181 -14.38 0.57 3.51
N ALA A 182 -15.25 1.34 4.17
CA ALA A 182 -16.63 1.53 3.70
C ALA A 182 -16.65 2.20 2.32
N ILE A 183 -15.84 3.26 2.14
CA ILE A 183 -15.70 3.96 0.86
C ILE A 183 -15.13 3.02 -0.22
N TRP A 184 -14.08 2.27 0.11
CA TRP A 184 -13.43 1.29 -0.78
C TRP A 184 -14.42 0.25 -1.27
N TRP A 185 -15.21 -0.33 -0.35
CA TRP A 185 -16.18 -1.37 -0.68
C TRP A 185 -17.27 -0.89 -1.65
N LEU A 186 -17.71 0.36 -1.50
CA LEU A 186 -18.75 0.96 -2.33
C LEU A 186 -18.24 1.44 -3.70
N LEU A 187 -17.03 1.99 -3.78
CA LEU A 187 -16.52 2.63 -5.00
C LEU A 187 -15.77 1.67 -5.93
N ILE A 188 -14.95 0.76 -5.39
CA ILE A 188 -14.00 0.02 -6.23
C ILE A 188 -14.67 -1.17 -6.92
N SER A 189 -14.24 -1.45 -8.15
CA SER A 189 -14.59 -2.64 -8.92
C SER A 189 -13.31 -3.26 -9.46
N ASP A 190 -13.14 -4.58 -9.37
CA ASP A 190 -11.88 -5.23 -9.77
C ASP A 190 -11.59 -5.11 -11.25
N ARG A 191 -12.64 -5.13 -12.08
CA ARG A 191 -12.51 -5.13 -13.53
C ARG A 191 -13.56 -4.24 -14.21
N PRO A 192 -13.26 -3.69 -15.40
CA PRO A 192 -14.20 -2.87 -16.16
C PRO A 192 -15.54 -3.57 -16.45
N GLN A 193 -15.55 -4.91 -16.60
CA GLN A 193 -16.77 -5.68 -16.85
C GLN A 193 -17.77 -5.63 -15.69
N GLN A 194 -17.27 -5.50 -14.45
CA GLN A 194 -18.09 -5.51 -13.24
C GLN A 194 -18.57 -4.10 -12.86
N ALA A 195 -18.02 -3.07 -13.50
CA ALA A 195 -18.25 -1.68 -13.13
C ALA A 195 -19.58 -1.15 -13.67
N ARG A 196 -20.63 -1.21 -12.85
CA ARG A 196 -22.00 -0.75 -13.21
C ARG A 196 -22.09 0.73 -13.61
N TRP A 197 -21.15 1.54 -13.15
CA TRP A 197 -21.11 2.98 -13.44
C TRP A 197 -20.48 3.35 -14.78
N LEU A 198 -19.81 2.39 -15.44
CA LEU A 198 -19.09 2.63 -16.68
C LEU A 198 -20.06 2.55 -17.87
N PRO A 199 -20.16 3.60 -18.72
CA PRO A 199 -21.00 3.55 -19.92
C PRO A 199 -20.60 2.39 -20.84
N ALA A 200 -21.58 1.75 -21.48
CA ALA A 200 -21.34 0.57 -22.31
C ALA A 200 -20.31 0.82 -23.43
N ALA A 201 -20.37 1.97 -24.09
CA ALA A 201 -19.43 2.34 -25.14
C ALA A 201 -17.99 2.53 -24.64
N GLU A 202 -17.79 3.06 -23.43
CA GLU A 202 -16.46 3.21 -22.83
C GLU A 202 -15.93 1.87 -22.35
N ARG A 203 -16.80 1.03 -21.78
CA ARG A 203 -16.46 -0.33 -21.39
C ARG A 203 -15.97 -1.13 -22.58
N GLU A 204 -16.70 -1.13 -23.69
CA GLU A 204 -16.34 -1.90 -24.88
C GLU A 204 -14.99 -1.45 -25.47
N TYR A 205 -14.78 -0.12 -25.57
CA TYR A 205 -13.49 0.44 -25.99
C TYR A 205 -12.33 -0.02 -25.08
N LEU A 206 -12.49 0.09 -23.77
CA LEU A 206 -11.48 -0.31 -22.80
C LEU A 206 -11.17 -1.80 -22.87
N LEU A 207 -12.19 -2.63 -23.02
CA LEU A 207 -12.02 -4.08 -23.12
C LEU A 207 -11.28 -4.45 -24.40
N ALA A 208 -11.58 -3.80 -25.53
CA ALA A 208 -10.87 -4.03 -26.78
C ALA A 208 -9.38 -3.66 -26.69
N GLU A 209 -9.08 -2.48 -26.12
CA GLU A 209 -7.69 -2.02 -25.96
C GLU A 209 -6.89 -2.91 -25.01
N LEU A 210 -7.47 -3.26 -23.85
CA LEU A 210 -6.82 -4.15 -22.87
C LEU A 210 -6.58 -5.56 -23.44
N GLU A 211 -7.48 -6.07 -24.28
CA GLU A 211 -7.30 -7.36 -24.93
C GLU A 211 -6.20 -7.30 -26.01
N SER A 212 -6.14 -6.22 -26.78
CA SER A 212 -5.05 -5.95 -27.73
C SER A 212 -3.68 -5.93 -27.01
N ASP A 213 -3.58 -5.23 -25.88
CA ASP A 213 -2.35 -5.18 -25.07
C ASP A 213 -1.96 -6.56 -24.53
N ARG A 214 -2.93 -7.36 -24.06
CA ARG A 214 -2.68 -8.73 -23.61
C ARG A 214 -2.17 -9.62 -24.73
N GLN A 215 -2.75 -9.52 -25.92
CA GLN A 215 -2.30 -10.28 -27.09
C GLN A 215 -0.88 -9.86 -27.48
N ALA A 216 -0.59 -8.56 -27.54
CA ALA A 216 0.75 -8.04 -27.81
C ALA A 216 1.80 -8.53 -26.79
N ARG A 217 1.43 -8.65 -25.51
CA ARG A 217 2.29 -9.26 -24.48
C ARG A 217 2.46 -10.76 -24.66
N SER A 218 1.42 -11.50 -25.01
CA SER A 218 1.51 -12.96 -25.19
C SER A 218 2.39 -13.36 -26.39
N LEU A 219 2.47 -12.48 -27.39
CA LEU A 219 3.34 -12.62 -28.55
C LEU A 219 4.82 -12.37 -28.22
N LYS A 220 5.11 -11.58 -27.18
CA LYS A 220 6.45 -11.46 -26.61
C LYS A 220 6.64 -12.65 -25.67
N GLN A 221 7.64 -13.50 -25.93
CA GLN A 221 7.87 -14.79 -25.27
C GLN A 221 7.33 -14.89 -23.83
N PRO A 222 6.55 -15.94 -23.50
CA PRO A 222 6.09 -16.14 -22.15
C PRO A 222 7.32 -16.34 -21.27
N VAL A 223 7.59 -15.41 -20.35
CA VAL A 223 8.59 -15.58 -19.28
C VAL A 223 8.01 -16.57 -18.26
N SER A 224 7.69 -17.76 -18.72
CA SER A 224 7.09 -18.83 -17.95
C SER A 224 8.25 -19.69 -17.45
N ASN A 225 8.51 -19.59 -16.14
CA ASN A 225 9.40 -20.46 -15.37
C ASN A 225 10.90 -20.14 -15.44
N ALA A 226 11.30 -18.87 -15.41
CA ALA A 226 12.67 -18.57 -14.98
C ALA A 226 12.82 -19.03 -13.51
N PRO A 227 13.66 -20.04 -13.21
CA PRO A 227 13.83 -20.49 -11.85
C PRO A 227 14.41 -19.35 -11.00
N LEU A 228 13.99 -19.23 -9.74
CA LEU A 228 14.46 -18.19 -8.81
C LEU A 228 16.00 -18.06 -8.77
N ARG A 229 16.73 -19.16 -9.02
CA ARG A 229 18.20 -19.16 -9.11
C ARG A 229 18.77 -18.31 -10.26
N ASP A 230 18.04 -18.18 -11.37
CA ASP A 230 18.50 -17.42 -12.55
C ASP A 230 18.33 -15.92 -12.33
N VAL A 231 17.38 -15.53 -11.47
CA VAL A 231 17.19 -14.17 -10.96
C VAL A 231 18.44 -13.72 -10.19
N PHE A 232 18.95 -14.57 -9.28
CA PHE A 232 20.16 -14.27 -8.50
C PHE A 232 21.47 -14.35 -9.31
N ARG A 233 21.48 -15.05 -10.45
CA ARG A 233 22.65 -15.11 -11.35
C ARG A 233 22.76 -13.89 -12.27
N ASN A 234 21.70 -13.10 -12.42
CA ASN A 234 21.72 -11.92 -13.27
C ASN A 234 22.40 -10.73 -12.55
N SER A 235 23.65 -10.43 -12.94
CA SER A 235 24.43 -9.32 -12.37
C SER A 235 23.75 -7.95 -12.55
N GLY A 236 23.04 -7.74 -13.66
CA GLY A 236 22.29 -6.49 -13.88
C GLY A 236 21.15 -6.33 -12.89
N LEU A 237 20.37 -7.39 -12.68
CA LEU A 237 19.29 -7.39 -11.69
C LEU A 237 19.82 -7.22 -10.27
N MET A 238 20.95 -7.87 -9.93
CA MET A 238 21.53 -7.75 -8.59
C MET A 238 22.02 -6.34 -8.28
N LYS A 239 22.54 -5.62 -9.29
CA LYS A 239 22.87 -4.19 -9.15
C LYS A 239 21.62 -3.36 -8.88
N LEU A 240 20.50 -3.64 -9.55
CA LEU A 240 19.23 -2.94 -9.30
C LEU A 240 18.67 -3.23 -7.90
N VAL A 241 18.78 -4.48 -7.43
CA VAL A 241 18.40 -4.85 -6.06
C VAL A 241 19.26 -4.12 -5.04
N ALA A 242 20.59 -4.08 -5.23
CA ALA A 242 21.50 -3.36 -4.35
C ALA A 242 21.21 -1.85 -4.35
N LEU A 243 21.00 -1.25 -5.52
CA LEU A 243 20.62 0.15 -5.64
C LEU A 243 19.33 0.44 -4.87
N ASN A 244 18.29 -0.38 -5.07
CA ASN A 244 17.02 -0.25 -4.38
C ASN A 244 17.19 -0.42 -2.86
N PHE A 245 18.03 -1.35 -2.41
CA PHE A 245 18.32 -1.53 -0.99
C PHE A 245 18.90 -0.28 -0.34
N PHE A 246 19.92 0.35 -0.97
CA PHE A 246 20.52 1.57 -0.44
C PHE A 246 19.56 2.75 -0.48
N TYR A 247 18.77 2.87 -1.56
CA TYR A 247 17.73 3.89 -1.68
C TYR A 247 16.70 3.77 -0.55
N GLN A 248 16.12 2.57 -0.35
CA GLN A 248 15.12 2.32 0.69
C GLN A 248 15.68 2.51 2.10
N THR A 249 16.95 2.17 2.32
CA THR A 249 17.62 2.37 3.62
C THR A 249 17.73 3.86 3.96
N GLY A 250 18.12 4.69 2.98
CA GLY A 250 18.18 6.14 3.15
C GLY A 250 16.79 6.77 3.33
N ASP A 251 15.82 6.36 2.51
CA ASP A 251 14.46 6.90 2.52
C ASP A 251 13.73 6.65 3.86
N TYR A 252 13.78 5.42 4.39
CA TYR A 252 13.18 5.13 5.70
C TYR A 252 14.00 5.66 6.86
N GLY A 253 15.33 5.72 6.72
CA GLY A 253 16.18 6.38 7.71
C GLY A 253 15.81 7.86 7.86
N TYR A 254 15.52 8.56 6.76
CA TYR A 254 14.99 9.91 6.79
C TYR A 254 13.57 9.95 7.36
N THR A 255 12.63 9.22 6.76
CA THR A 255 11.19 9.32 7.06
C THR A 255 10.82 9.00 8.52
N LEU A 256 11.56 8.11 9.17
CA LEU A 256 11.22 7.65 10.52
C LEU A 256 12.02 8.35 11.63
N TRP A 257 13.09 9.08 11.30
CA TRP A 257 13.96 9.73 12.29
C TRP A 257 14.13 11.25 12.11
N LEU A 258 13.73 11.81 10.97
CA LEU A 258 13.81 13.24 10.65
C LEU A 258 12.43 13.79 10.27
#